data_AF-A0A7V8NU33-F1
#
_entry.id   AF-A0A7V8NU33-F1
#
_cell.length_a   1.000
_cell.length_b   1.000
_cell.length_c   1.000
_cell.angle_alpha   90.00
_cell.angle_beta   90.00
_cell.angle_gamma   90.00
#
_symmetry.space_group_name_H-M   'P 1'
#
loop_
_entity.id
_entity.type
_entity.pdbx_description
1 polymer ?
#
loop_
_entity_poly.entity_id
_entity_poly.type
_entity_poly.pdbx_seq_one_letter_code
_entity_poly.pdbx_strand_id
1 'polypeptide(L)'
;MQMPEYTREQKLRYEREILEVCVSGHPLDFLPHNDEVWSDELPGLHGKRVTLCGWVITYRHVGTKNFRNMMFVTLEDQRGVYEVVLFPDAYERYGGLVFETRTMRVTGRVEPDGQINGEKLEALRK
;
A
#
# COMPACT_ATOMS: atom_id res chain seq x y z
N MET A 1 17.47 30.22 -25.08
CA MET A 1 16.80 28.95 -25.41
C MET A 1 16.04 28.52 -24.18
N GLN A 2 14.71 28.56 -24.20
CA GLN A 2 13.90 28.16 -23.05
C GLN A 2 13.84 26.64 -23.02
N MET A 3 14.32 26.02 -21.94
CA MET A 3 14.22 24.57 -21.80
C MET A 3 12.76 24.17 -21.62
N PRO A 4 12.31 23.07 -22.26
CA PRO A 4 10.97 22.56 -22.03
C PRO A 4 10.81 22.14 -20.57
N GLU A 5 9.65 22.45 -19.98
CA GLU A 5 9.34 21.98 -18.63
C GLU A 5 9.20 20.45 -18.59
N TYR A 6 9.62 19.85 -17.48
CA TYR A 6 9.40 18.43 -17.23
C TYR A 6 7.91 18.11 -17.12
N THR A 7 7.50 16.98 -17.70
CA THR A 7 6.17 16.43 -17.49
C THR A 7 5.97 16.03 -16.02
N ARG A 8 4.71 15.92 -15.57
CA ARG A 8 4.39 15.50 -14.19
C ARG A 8 5.00 14.14 -13.84
N GLU A 9 4.98 13.19 -14.77
CA GLU A 9 5.58 11.87 -14.60
C GLU A 9 7.10 11.94 -14.46
N GLN A 10 7.77 12.79 -15.26
CA GLN A 10 9.21 13.01 -15.14
C GLN A 10 9.55 13.65 -13.79
N LYS A 11 8.81 14.68 -13.36
CA LYS A 11 9.01 15.32 -12.05
C LYS A 11 8.90 14.28 -10.93
N LEU A 12 7.82 13.51 -10.89
CA LEU A 12 7.61 12.51 -9.83
C LEU A 12 8.66 11.40 -9.83
N ARG A 13 9.11 10.95 -11.01
CA ARG A 13 10.21 9.98 -11.09
C ARG A 13 11.52 10.56 -10.53
N TYR A 14 11.89 11.77 -10.93
CA TYR A 14 13.13 12.42 -10.48
C TYR A 14 13.09 12.80 -9.01
N GLU A 15 11.97 13.30 -8.51
CA GLU A 15 11.77 13.57 -7.09
C GLU A 15 11.97 12.29 -6.27
N ARG A 16 11.40 11.15 -6.71
CA ARG A 16 11.63 9.86 -6.05
C ARG A 16 13.08 9.38 -6.12
N GLU A 17 13.75 9.56 -7.26
CA GLU A 17 15.13 9.10 -7.46
C GLU A 17 16.17 9.97 -6.74
N ILE A 18 15.90 11.27 -6.60
CA ILE A 18 16.87 12.25 -6.09
C ILE A 18 16.55 12.65 -4.65
N LEU A 19 15.27 12.88 -4.34
CA LEU A 19 14.80 13.40 -3.06
C LEU A 19 14.23 12.31 -2.15
N GLU A 20 14.02 11.10 -2.68
CA GLU A 20 13.34 9.98 -2.01
C GLU A 20 11.91 10.28 -1.54
N VAL A 21 11.33 11.40 -1.98
CA VAL A 21 9.99 11.88 -1.69
C VAL A 21 9.35 12.43 -2.95
N CYS A 22 8.03 12.34 -3.09
CA CYS A 22 7.28 12.92 -4.21
C CYS A 22 6.53 14.16 -3.74
N VAL A 23 7.02 15.35 -4.13
CA VAL A 23 6.46 16.64 -3.72
C VAL A 23 5.37 17.10 -4.71
N SER A 24 5.51 16.74 -5.99
CA SER A 24 4.60 17.15 -7.06
C SER A 24 3.29 16.32 -7.12
N GLY A 25 3.07 15.38 -6.21
CA GLY A 25 1.93 14.46 -6.21
C GLY A 25 2.25 13.09 -5.62
N HIS A 26 1.22 12.26 -5.43
CA HIS A 26 1.37 10.94 -4.85
C HIS A 26 1.73 9.90 -5.93
N PRO A 27 2.56 8.88 -5.65
CA PRO A 27 2.88 7.84 -6.63
C PRO A 27 1.66 7.08 -7.19
N LEU A 28 0.58 7.00 -6.41
CA LEU A 28 -0.68 6.37 -6.83
C LEU A 28 -1.56 7.26 -7.72
N ASP A 29 -1.21 8.54 -7.95
CA ASP A 29 -2.02 9.46 -8.77
C ASP A 29 -2.18 9.02 -10.23
N PHE A 30 -1.34 8.09 -10.68
CA PHE A 30 -1.38 7.55 -12.03
C PHE A 30 -2.22 6.27 -12.16
N LEU A 31 -2.71 5.72 -11.04
CA LEU A 31 -3.47 4.48 -11.04
C LEU A 31 -4.97 4.80 -11.11
N PRO A 32 -5.74 4.08 -11.94
CA PRO A 32 -7.18 4.22 -11.93
C PRO A 32 -7.72 3.73 -10.58
N HIS A 33 -8.61 4.52 -9.99
CA HIS A 33 -9.30 4.18 -8.76
C HIS A 33 -10.70 3.67 -9.14
N ASN A 34 -10.91 2.37 -8.98
CA ASN A 34 -12.07 1.62 -9.44
C ASN A 34 -12.80 1.01 -8.24
N ASP A 35 -13.61 1.84 -7.56
CA ASP A 35 -14.43 1.46 -6.40
C ASP A 35 -13.63 0.97 -5.17
N GLU A 36 -12.31 1.19 -5.15
CA GLU A 36 -11.54 0.98 -3.92
C GLU A 36 -11.94 1.98 -2.84
N VAL A 37 -11.80 1.56 -1.60
CA VAL A 37 -12.03 2.40 -0.42
C VAL A 37 -10.81 3.26 -0.17
N TRP A 38 -11.00 4.47 0.36
CA TRP A 38 -9.92 5.31 0.85
C TRP A 38 -9.56 5.02 2.31
N SER A 39 -8.30 5.23 2.66
CA SER A 39 -7.79 5.01 4.02
C SER A 39 -8.55 5.78 5.10
N ASP A 40 -9.05 6.99 4.79
CA ASP A 40 -9.83 7.84 5.69
C ASP A 40 -11.26 7.31 5.95
N GLU A 41 -11.75 6.37 5.15
CA GLU A 41 -13.06 5.74 5.30
C GLU A 41 -13.03 4.52 6.24
N LEU A 42 -11.85 3.96 6.51
CA LEU A 42 -11.68 2.72 7.30
C LEU A 42 -12.37 2.75 8.68
N PRO A 43 -12.37 3.85 9.46
CA PRO A 43 -13.06 3.90 10.75
C PRO A 43 -14.58 3.62 10.67
N GLY A 44 -15.20 3.84 9.50
CA GLY A 44 -16.62 3.57 9.27
C GLY A 44 -16.93 2.15 8.77
N LEU A 45 -15.91 1.30 8.61
CA LEU A 45 -16.00 0.04 7.87
C LEU A 45 -15.60 -1.19 8.70
N HIS A 46 -15.55 -1.08 10.03
CA HIS A 46 -15.26 -2.20 10.92
C HIS A 46 -16.11 -3.45 10.62
N GLY A 47 -15.44 -4.60 10.60
CA GLY A 47 -16.04 -5.89 10.28
C GLY A 47 -16.37 -6.09 8.79
N LYS A 48 -16.27 -5.06 7.94
CA LYS A 48 -16.52 -5.17 6.50
C LYS A 48 -15.28 -5.65 5.76
N ARG A 49 -15.52 -6.29 4.62
CA ARG A 49 -14.49 -6.65 3.66
C ARG A 49 -14.32 -5.49 2.68
N VAL A 50 -13.09 -5.01 2.51
CA VAL A 50 -12.75 -3.81 1.74
C VAL A 50 -11.59 -4.11 0.80
N THR A 51 -11.48 -3.30 -0.26
CA THR A 51 -10.33 -3.30 -1.18
C THR A 51 -9.77 -1.89 -1.25
N LEU A 52 -8.45 -1.74 -1.05
CA LEU A 52 -7.74 -0.46 -1.07
C LEU A 52 -6.53 -0.57 -1.99
N CYS A 53 -6.10 0.56 -2.54
CA CYS A 53 -4.84 0.71 -3.26
C CYS A 53 -3.87 1.51 -2.39
N GLY A 54 -2.63 1.03 -2.26
CA GLY A 54 -1.65 1.63 -1.38
C GLY A 54 -0.23 1.58 -1.91
N TRP A 55 0.57 2.53 -1.43
CA TRP A 55 2.01 2.58 -1.56
C TRP A 55 2.65 2.08 -0.25
N VAL A 56 3.46 1.04 -0.32
CA VAL A 56 4.15 0.46 0.84
C VAL A 56 5.20 1.45 1.35
N ILE A 57 4.99 1.95 2.57
CA ILE A 57 5.95 2.80 3.29
C ILE A 57 7.00 1.91 3.94
N THR A 58 6.54 0.93 4.71
CA THR A 58 7.40 0.04 5.50
C THR A 58 6.68 -1.25 5.83
N TYR A 59 7.43 -2.25 6.25
CA TYR A 59 6.90 -3.51 6.75
C TYR A 59 7.84 -4.11 7.79
N ARG A 60 7.29 -4.96 8.66
CA ARG A 60 8.05 -5.76 9.61
C ARG A 60 7.53 -7.19 9.64
N HIS A 61 8.44 -8.16 9.63
CA HIS A 61 8.11 -9.56 9.85
C HIS A 61 8.22 -9.87 11.35
N VAL A 62 7.29 -10.69 11.85
CA VAL A 62 7.24 -11.10 13.25
C VAL A 62 7.06 -12.61 13.31
N GLY A 63 7.95 -13.28 14.03
CA GLY A 63 7.81 -14.71 14.32
C GLY A 63 6.64 -14.94 15.28
N THR A 64 5.80 -15.91 14.97
CA THR A 64 4.71 -16.36 15.85
C THR A 64 5.19 -17.48 16.77
N LYS A 65 4.40 -17.79 17.81
CA LYS A 65 4.70 -18.86 18.79
C LYS A 65 4.87 -20.25 18.16
N ASN A 66 4.34 -20.47 16.96
CA ASN A 66 4.39 -21.75 16.25
C ASN A 66 5.48 -21.77 15.16
N PHE A 67 6.50 -20.90 15.26
CA PHE A 67 7.59 -20.78 14.27
C PHE A 67 7.15 -20.38 12.85
N ARG A 68 5.91 -19.91 12.68
CA ARG A 68 5.44 -19.32 11.41
C ARG A 68 5.59 -17.80 11.47
N ASN A 69 5.72 -17.15 10.32
CA ASN A 69 5.90 -15.70 10.27
C ASN A 69 4.58 -15.00 9.94
N MET A 70 4.36 -13.84 10.53
CA MET A 70 3.36 -12.87 10.11
C MET A 70 4.06 -11.57 9.70
N MET A 71 3.35 -10.66 9.04
CA MET A 71 3.90 -9.38 8.61
C MET A 71 2.91 -8.25 8.85
N PHE A 72 3.40 -7.14 9.39
CA PHE A 72 2.69 -5.87 9.39
C PHE A 72 3.22 -5.04 8.22
N VAL A 73 2.32 -4.53 7.39
CA VAL A 73 2.64 -3.69 6.23
C VAL A 73 1.95 -2.35 6.44
N THR A 74 2.71 -1.27 6.47
CA THR A 74 2.19 0.09 6.51
C THR A 74 2.13 0.62 5.09
N LEU A 75 0.94 1.01 4.65
CA LEU A 75 0.70 1.58 3.33
C LEU A 75 0.12 2.99 3.47
N GLU A 76 0.35 3.82 2.46
CA GLU A 76 -0.35 5.09 2.28
C GLU A 76 -1.14 5.12 0.97
N ASP A 77 -2.21 5.89 0.99
CA ASP A 77 -2.85 6.42 -0.19
C ASP A 77 -2.87 7.96 -0.13
N GLN A 78 -3.55 8.60 -1.08
CA GLN A 78 -3.66 10.04 -1.15
C GLN A 78 -4.35 10.69 0.06
N ARG A 79 -5.03 9.92 0.91
CA ARG A 79 -5.85 10.42 2.02
C ARG A 79 -5.32 10.05 3.40
N GLY A 80 -4.33 9.17 3.48
CA GLY A 80 -3.77 8.78 4.76
C GLY A 80 -2.96 7.50 4.73
N VAL A 81 -2.64 7.04 5.94
CA VAL A 81 -1.84 5.85 6.20
C VAL A 81 -2.73 4.80 6.84
N TYR A 82 -2.53 3.54 6.46
CA TYR A 82 -3.24 2.40 7.01
C TYR A 82 -2.32 1.18 7.16
N GLU A 83 -2.71 0.25 8.01
CA GLU A 83 -1.92 -0.95 8.31
C GLU A 83 -2.65 -2.22 7.87
N VAL A 84 -1.91 -3.11 7.21
CA VAL A 84 -2.37 -4.43 6.78
C VAL A 84 -1.57 -5.48 7.50
N VAL A 85 -2.25 -6.45 8.11
CA VAL A 85 -1.64 -7.59 8.77
C VAL A 85 -1.78 -8.82 7.88
N LEU A 86 -0.65 -9.40 7.49
CA LEU A 86 -0.59 -10.69 6.83
C LEU A 86 -0.31 -11.76 7.88
N PHE A 87 -1.37 -12.46 8.29
CA PHE A 87 -1.25 -13.67 9.12
C PHE A 87 -0.52 -14.79 8.37
N PRO A 88 -0.03 -15.84 9.06
CA PRO A 88 0.89 -16.81 8.45
C PRO A 88 0.50 -17.38 7.08
N ASP A 89 -0.75 -17.79 6.89
CA ASP A 89 -1.21 -18.33 5.61
C ASP A 89 -1.21 -17.28 4.49
N ALA A 90 -1.48 -16.02 4.82
CA ALA A 90 -1.42 -14.90 3.89
C ALA A 90 0.02 -14.44 3.65
N TYR A 91 0.86 -14.44 4.69
CA TYR A 91 2.28 -14.13 4.60
C TYR A 91 3.01 -15.11 3.68
N GLU A 92 2.77 -16.41 3.83
CA GLU A 92 3.39 -17.44 2.97
C GLU A 92 3.01 -17.28 1.50
N ARG A 93 1.80 -16.77 1.21
CA ARG A 93 1.29 -16.55 -0.16
C ARG A 93 1.74 -15.22 -0.76
N TYR A 94 1.74 -14.15 0.04
CA TYR A 94 1.81 -12.77 -0.45
C TYR A 94 2.98 -11.97 0.09
N GLY A 95 3.67 -12.44 1.13
CA GLY A 95 4.80 -11.74 1.74
C GLY A 95 5.90 -11.41 0.73
N GLY A 96 6.14 -12.32 -0.23
CA GLY A 96 7.02 -12.10 -1.38
C GLY A 96 6.74 -10.80 -2.15
N LEU A 97 5.47 -10.53 -2.44
CA LEU A 97 5.05 -9.37 -3.22
C LEU A 97 5.38 -8.04 -2.53
N VAL A 98 5.31 -8.01 -1.20
CA VAL A 98 5.63 -6.81 -0.41
C VAL A 98 7.11 -6.42 -0.55
N PHE A 99 8.00 -7.39 -0.81
CA PHE A 99 9.41 -7.14 -1.07
C PHE A 99 9.69 -6.69 -2.51
N GLU A 100 8.85 -7.09 -3.46
CA GLU A 100 9.08 -6.90 -4.90
C GLU A 100 8.50 -5.59 -5.45
N THR A 101 7.43 -5.08 -4.85
CA THR A 101 6.73 -3.88 -5.31
C THR A 101 6.35 -2.97 -4.17
N ARG A 102 6.32 -1.65 -4.46
CA ARG A 102 5.75 -0.66 -3.54
C ARG A 102 4.29 -0.36 -3.81
N THR A 103 3.77 -0.61 -5.00
CA THR A 103 2.37 -0.34 -5.34
C THR A 103 1.54 -1.61 -5.26
N MET A 104 0.51 -1.60 -4.42
CA MET A 104 -0.29 -2.80 -4.15
C MET A 104 -1.79 -2.48 -4.07
N ARG A 105 -2.60 -3.42 -4.56
CA ARG A 105 -4.02 -3.54 -4.22
C ARG A 105 -4.16 -4.59 -3.13
N VAL A 106 -4.83 -4.23 -2.04
CA VAL A 106 -5.04 -5.07 -0.88
C VAL A 106 -6.53 -5.28 -0.70
N THR A 107 -6.95 -6.53 -0.53
CA THR A 107 -8.30 -6.88 -0.09
C THR A 107 -8.24 -7.58 1.25
N GLY A 108 -9.10 -7.20 2.17
CA GLY A 108 -9.11 -7.75 3.51
C GLY A 108 -10.29 -7.31 4.36
N ARG A 109 -10.33 -7.76 5.60
CA ARG A 109 -11.36 -7.38 6.58
C ARG A 109 -10.84 -6.32 7.53
N VAL A 110 -11.62 -5.27 7.75
CA VAL A 110 -11.31 -4.23 8.73
C VAL A 110 -11.56 -4.77 10.13
N GLU A 111 -10.53 -4.83 10.95
CA GLU A 111 -10.58 -5.27 12.33
C GLU A 111 -11.03 -4.12 13.27
N PRO A 112 -11.46 -4.41 14.52
CA PRO A 112 -11.91 -3.40 15.47
C PRO A 112 -10.86 -2.33 15.82
N ASP A 113 -9.58 -2.67 15.71
CA ASP A 113 -8.45 -1.75 15.95
C ASP A 113 -8.11 -0.87 14.74
N GLY A 114 -8.86 -1.02 13.64
CA GLY A 114 -8.68 -0.25 12.40
C GLY A 114 -7.67 -0.86 11.42
N GLN A 115 -6.98 -1.94 11.80
CA GLN A 115 -6.08 -2.65 10.89
C GLN A 115 -6.89 -3.48 9.89
N ILE A 116 -6.28 -3.79 8.75
CA ILE A 116 -6.86 -4.70 7.77
C ILE A 116 -6.20 -6.06 7.91
N ASN A 117 -6.98 -7.09 8.20
CA ASN A 117 -6.57 -8.48 8.04
C ASN A 117 -6.49 -8.80 6.54
N GLY A 118 -5.27 -8.87 6.00
CA GLY A 118 -5.02 -9.01 4.57
C GLY A 118 -5.34 -10.41 4.04
N GLU A 119 -6.33 -10.50 3.15
CA GLU A 119 -6.77 -11.77 2.55
C GLU A 119 -6.17 -11.98 1.15
N LYS A 120 -5.98 -10.92 0.37
CA LYS A 120 -5.43 -10.97 -1.00
C LYS A 120 -4.62 -9.71 -1.31
N LEU A 121 -3.41 -9.89 -1.82
CA LEU A 121 -2.53 -8.82 -2.26
C LEU A 121 -2.20 -8.99 -3.75
N GLU A 122 -2.20 -7.88 -4.48
CA GLU A 122 -1.91 -7.84 -5.91
C GLU A 122 -0.95 -6.68 -6.19
N ALA A 123 0.10 -6.94 -6.96
CA ALA A 123 0.99 -5.88 -7.43
C ALA A 123 0.26 -5.02 -8.47
N LEU A 124 0.23 -3.70 -8.26
CA LEU A 124 -0.26 -2.75 -9.25
C LEU A 124 0.91 -2.35 -10.14
N ARG A 125 1.00 -2.97 -11.32
CA ARG A 125 1.97 -2.59 -12.35
C ARG A 125 1.33 -1.60 -13.32
N LYS A 126 2.07 -0.55 -13.66
CA LYS A 126 1.81 0.25 -14.88
C LYS A 126 2.08 -0.60 -16.11
#